data_AF-A0A7J7H943-F1
#
_entry.id   AF-A0A7J7H943-F1
#
_cell.length_a   1.000
_cell.length_b   1.000
_cell.length_c   1.000
_cell.angle_alpha   90.00
_cell.angle_beta   90.00
_cell.angle_gamma   90.00
#
_symmetry.space_group_name_H-M   'P 1'
#
loop_
_entity.id
_entity.type
_entity.pdbx_description
1 polymer ?
#
loop_
_entity_poly.entity_id
_entity_poly.type
_entity_poly.pdbx_seq_one_letter_code
_entity_poly.pdbx_strand_id
1 'polypeptide(L)'
;MLRFFAEFNSKLLESSNYITRRQAVKLLGDILLDRSNSAAMMRYVNSKDNLRILMNLLRESSKNIQIDAFHVFKLFAANQNKAPDIVNVLIANRSKLLRFFSGFKIDKGEDEQFEADKAQVVKVISELEP
;
A
#
# COMPACT_ATOMS: atom_id res chain seq x y z
N MET A 1 -13.57 -14.59 -5.05
CA MET A 1 -12.48 -13.79 -4.45
C MET A 1 -11.74 -12.94 -5.48
N LEU A 2 -11.25 -13.48 -6.61
CA LEU A 2 -10.57 -12.67 -7.67
C LEU A 2 -11.47 -11.58 -8.29
N ARG A 3 -12.73 -11.91 -8.59
CA ARG A 3 -13.70 -10.96 -9.15
C ARG A 3 -14.04 -9.80 -8.19
N PHE A 4 -14.06 -10.06 -6.88
CA PHE A 4 -14.38 -9.04 -5.88
C PHE A 4 -13.34 -7.92 -5.92
N PHE A 5 -12.05 -8.24 -5.77
CA PHE A 5 -11.01 -7.20 -5.77
C PHE A 5 -10.85 -6.52 -7.12
N ALA A 6 -11.05 -7.22 -8.24
CA ALA A 6 -11.04 -6.59 -9.55
C ALA A 6 -12.13 -5.49 -9.66
N GLU A 7 -13.37 -5.80 -9.26
CA GLU A 7 -14.46 -4.83 -9.26
C GLU A 7 -14.28 -3.75 -8.19
N PHE A 8 -13.82 -4.11 -7.00
CA PHE A 8 -13.54 -3.19 -5.91
C PHE A 8 -12.51 -2.13 -6.32
N ASN A 9 -11.41 -2.58 -6.93
CA ASN A 9 -10.33 -1.71 -7.35
C ASN A 9 -10.79 -0.73 -8.44
N SER A 10 -11.32 -1.25 -9.54
CA SER A 10 -11.73 -0.47 -10.70
C SER A 10 -12.92 0.46 -10.44
N LYS A 11 -13.86 0.07 -9.58
CA LYS A 11 -15.07 0.87 -9.32
C LYS A 11 -14.94 1.79 -8.11
N LEU A 12 -14.18 1.38 -7.08
CA LEU A 12 -14.13 2.10 -5.80
C LEU A 12 -12.79 2.77 -5.54
N LEU A 13 -11.67 2.06 -5.65
CA LEU A 13 -10.33 2.65 -5.42
C LEU A 13 -9.95 3.67 -6.50
N GLU A 14 -10.40 3.45 -7.74
CA GLU A 14 -10.16 4.35 -8.87
C GLU A 14 -11.35 5.30 -9.14
N SER A 15 -12.34 5.33 -8.24
CA SER A 15 -13.49 6.23 -8.36
C SER A 15 -13.04 7.68 -8.44
N SER A 16 -13.65 8.49 -9.31
CA SER A 16 -13.42 9.94 -9.34
C SER A 16 -13.98 10.64 -8.09
N ASN A 17 -14.93 10.01 -7.40
CA ASN A 17 -15.51 10.54 -6.17
C ASN A 17 -14.55 10.37 -4.98
N TYR A 18 -14.12 11.49 -4.41
CA TYR A 18 -13.19 11.52 -3.28
C TYR A 18 -13.66 10.71 -2.07
N ILE A 19 -14.91 10.86 -1.66
CA ILE A 19 -15.45 10.18 -0.47
C ILE A 19 -15.46 8.67 -0.70
N THR A 20 -15.92 8.23 -1.87
CA THR A 20 -15.93 6.82 -2.26
C THR A 20 -14.52 6.24 -2.21
N ARG A 21 -13.56 6.93 -2.84
CA ARG A 21 -12.17 6.50 -2.87
C ARG A 21 -11.57 6.41 -1.48
N ARG A 22 -11.73 7.44 -0.64
CA ARG A 22 -11.24 7.45 0.74
C ARG A 22 -11.78 6.26 1.54
N GLN A 23 -13.10 6.06 1.54
CA GLN A 23 -13.71 4.97 2.31
C GLN A 23 -13.31 3.60 1.77
N ALA A 24 -13.13 3.47 0.45
CA ALA A 24 -12.69 2.23 -0.16
C ALA A 24 -11.25 1.86 0.23
N VAL A 25 -10.32 2.81 0.28
CA VAL A 25 -8.93 2.54 0.71
C VAL A 25 -8.90 2.12 2.17
N LYS A 26 -9.64 2.81 3.05
CA LYS A 26 -9.75 2.43 4.46
C LYS A 26 -10.33 1.02 4.63
N LEU A 27 -11.46 0.73 3.96
CA LEU A 27 -12.10 -0.58 4.00
C LEU A 27 -11.18 -1.69 3.48
N LEU A 28 -10.39 -1.41 2.43
CA LEU A 28 -9.38 -2.36 1.95
C LEU A 28 -8.36 -2.68 3.04
N GLY A 29 -7.87 -1.67 3.77
CA GLY A 29 -7.01 -1.87 4.93
C GLY A 29 -7.64 -2.79 5.96
N ASP A 30 -8.87 -2.49 6.38
CA ASP A 30 -9.61 -3.29 7.36
C ASP A 30 -9.78 -4.75 6.91
N ILE A 31 -10.14 -4.98 5.65
CA ILE A 31 -10.30 -6.33 5.09
C ILE A 31 -8.98 -7.10 5.10
N LEU A 32 -7.88 -6.49 4.67
CA LEU A 32 -6.59 -7.17 4.50
C LEU A 32 -5.86 -7.38 5.84
N LEU A 33 -6.12 -6.55 6.84
CA LEU A 33 -5.54 -6.66 8.18
C LEU A 33 -6.29 -7.65 9.09
N ASP A 34 -7.54 -8.01 8.73
CA ASP A 34 -8.28 -9.05 9.43
C ASP A 34 -7.61 -10.42 9.23
N ARG A 35 -7.26 -11.08 10.35
CA ARG A 35 -6.59 -12.39 10.36
C ARG A 35 -7.40 -13.49 9.66
N SER A 36 -8.74 -13.40 9.71
CA SER A 36 -9.63 -14.34 9.02
C SER A 36 -9.50 -14.25 7.49
N ASN A 37 -9.01 -13.12 6.97
CA ASN A 37 -8.81 -12.85 5.56
C ASN A 37 -7.34 -13.06 5.09
N SER A 38 -6.49 -13.71 5.88
CA SER A 38 -5.07 -13.90 5.57
C SER A 38 -4.81 -14.51 4.18
N ALA A 39 -5.62 -15.47 3.74
CA ALA A 39 -5.52 -16.04 2.39
C ALA A 39 -5.83 -15.02 1.28
N ALA A 40 -6.79 -14.13 1.50
CA ALA A 40 -7.11 -13.03 0.59
C ALA A 40 -5.99 -11.99 0.58
N MET A 41 -5.47 -11.63 1.76
CA MET A 41 -4.34 -10.72 1.91
C MET A 41 -3.11 -11.22 1.17
N MET A 42 -2.71 -12.48 1.37
CA MET A 42 -1.56 -13.07 0.68
C MET A 42 -1.71 -13.06 -0.85
N ARG A 43 -2.93 -13.30 -1.36
CA ARG A 43 -3.19 -13.17 -2.81
C ARG A 43 -3.11 -11.72 -3.27
N TYR A 44 -3.63 -10.78 -2.48
CA TYR A 44 -3.64 -9.36 -2.82
C TYR A 44 -2.22 -8.78 -2.93
N VAL A 45 -1.35 -9.07 -1.96
CA VAL A 45 0.03 -8.54 -1.90
C VAL A 45 0.99 -9.16 -2.91
N ASN A 46 0.58 -10.24 -3.59
CA ASN A 46 1.34 -10.87 -4.67
C ASN A 46 0.89 -10.40 -6.07
N SER A 47 -0.05 -9.45 -6.16
CA SER A 47 -0.50 -8.88 -7.44
C SER A 47 0.20 -7.58 -7.77
N LYS A 48 0.86 -7.56 -8.93
CA LYS A 48 1.54 -6.38 -9.48
C LYS A 48 0.58 -5.21 -9.73
N ASP A 49 -0.63 -5.51 -10.19
CA ASP A 49 -1.62 -4.47 -10.49
C ASP A 49 -2.16 -3.83 -9.22
N ASN A 50 -2.35 -4.63 -8.16
CA ASN A 50 -2.70 -4.11 -6.85
C ASN A 50 -1.60 -3.17 -6.31
N LEU A 51 -0.33 -3.58 -6.41
CA LEU A 51 0.79 -2.72 -6.00
C LEU A 51 0.78 -1.37 -6.75
N ARG A 52 0.54 -1.39 -8.07
CA ARG A 52 0.47 -0.17 -8.88
C ARG A 52 -0.64 0.77 -8.42
N ILE A 53 -1.83 0.22 -8.13
CA ILE A 53 -2.96 1.01 -7.60
C ILE A 53 -2.55 1.70 -6.30
N LEU A 54 -1.95 0.96 -5.35
CA LEU A 54 -1.52 1.53 -4.08
C LEU A 54 -0.42 2.58 -4.27
N MET A 55 0.53 2.37 -5.17
CA MET A 55 1.56 3.36 -5.50
C MET A 55 0.98 4.64 -6.11
N ASN A 56 -0.12 4.55 -6.86
CA ASN A 56 -0.83 5.73 -7.36
C ASN A 56 -1.58 6.44 -6.22
N LEU A 57 -2.25 5.70 -5.33
CA LEU A 57 -2.94 6.26 -4.17
C LEU A 57 -1.99 6.97 -3.20
N LEU A 58 -0.75 6.49 -3.03
CA LEU A 58 0.30 7.20 -2.27
C LEU A 58 0.63 8.58 -2.85
N ARG A 59 0.33 8.84 -4.13
CA ARG A 59 0.60 10.11 -4.82
C ARG A 59 -0.60 11.05 -4.85
N GLU A 60 -1.75 10.64 -4.31
CA GLU A 60 -2.95 11.49 -4.23
C GLU A 60 -2.70 12.75 -3.43
N SER A 61 -3.43 13.84 -3.71
CA SER A 61 -3.30 15.10 -2.97
C SER A 61 -3.84 15.01 -1.53
N SER A 62 -4.80 14.11 -1.28
CA SER A 62 -5.41 13.94 0.04
C SER A 62 -4.48 13.17 0.97
N LYS A 63 -4.06 13.84 2.05
CA LYS A 63 -3.21 13.25 3.08
C LYS A 63 -3.81 12.00 3.70
N ASN A 64 -5.12 11.99 3.95
CA ASN A 64 -5.83 10.84 4.51
C ASN A 64 -5.76 9.62 3.59
N ILE A 65 -5.95 9.82 2.27
CA ILE A 65 -5.83 8.72 1.30
C ILE A 65 -4.40 8.18 1.29
N GLN A 66 -3.39 9.05 1.35
CA GLN A 66 -2.00 8.61 1.40
C GLN A 66 -1.71 7.75 2.64
N ILE A 67 -2.24 8.13 3.81
CA ILE A 67 -2.06 7.38 5.07
C ILE A 67 -2.72 6.01 4.98
N ASP A 68 -4.00 5.95 4.59
CA ASP A 68 -4.72 4.67 4.44
C ASP A 68 -4.04 3.77 3.39
N ALA A 69 -3.58 4.37 2.27
CA ALA A 69 -2.84 3.64 1.23
C ALA A 69 -1.49 3.11 1.75
N PHE A 70 -0.81 3.86 2.62
CA PHE A 70 0.42 3.39 3.26
C PHE A 70 0.19 2.17 4.15
N HIS A 71 -0.90 2.15 4.93
CA HIS A 71 -1.25 0.99 5.76
C HIS A 71 -1.49 -0.30 4.96
N VAL A 72 -1.95 -0.18 3.71
CA VAL A 72 -2.05 -1.32 2.79
C VAL A 72 -0.71 -1.60 2.11
N PHE A 73 0.00 -0.56 1.65
CA PHE A 73 1.29 -0.70 0.97
C PHE A 73 2.34 -1.39 1.83
N LYS A 74 2.39 -1.11 3.14
CA LYS A 74 3.35 -1.74 4.06
C LYS A 74 3.23 -3.27 4.08
N LEU A 75 2.06 -3.84 3.76
CA LEU A 75 1.88 -5.29 3.64
C LEU A 75 2.67 -5.90 2.48
N PHE A 76 2.82 -5.17 1.37
CA PHE A 76 3.66 -5.60 0.26
C PHE A 76 5.14 -5.64 0.66
N ALA A 77 5.62 -4.64 1.39
CA ALA A 77 6.98 -4.59 1.91
C ALA A 77 7.23 -5.65 3.00
N ALA A 78 6.24 -5.89 3.87
CA ALA A 78 6.34 -6.85 4.96
C ALA A 78 6.24 -8.32 4.52
N ASN A 79 5.66 -8.62 3.35
CA ASN A 79 5.59 -9.98 2.82
C ASN A 79 7.00 -10.55 2.66
N GLN A 80 7.36 -11.61 3.40
CA GLN A 80 8.68 -12.25 3.30
C GLN A 80 8.84 -13.04 2.00
N ASN A 81 7.74 -13.53 1.43
CA ASN A 81 7.70 -14.30 0.19
C ASN A 81 7.17 -13.43 -0.96
N LYS A 82 7.83 -12.31 -1.23
CA LYS A 82 7.42 -11.39 -2.31
C LYS A 82 7.55 -12.10 -3.66
N ALA A 83 6.51 -12.02 -4.49
CA ALA A 83 6.62 -12.46 -5.87
C ALA A 83 7.72 -11.65 -6.61
N PRO A 84 8.48 -12.26 -7.54
CA PRO A 84 9.56 -11.58 -8.28
C PRO A 84 9.11 -10.28 -8.97
N ASP A 85 7.89 -10.27 -9.52
CA ASP A 85 7.32 -9.08 -10.15
C ASP A 85 7.11 -7.91 -9.18
N ILE A 86 6.81 -8.19 -7.90
CA ILE A 86 6.67 -7.18 -6.85
C ILE A 86 8.04 -6.59 -6.53
N VAL A 87 9.05 -7.45 -6.37
CA VAL A 87 10.44 -7.03 -6.16
C VAL A 87 10.91 -6.13 -7.31
N ASN A 88 10.72 -6.57 -8.56
CA ASN A 88 11.10 -5.80 -9.74
C ASN A 88 10.46 -4.42 -9.78
N VAL A 89 9.17 -4.30 -9.46
CA VAL A 89 8.48 -2.99 -9.42
C VAL A 89 9.04 -2.10 -8.31
N LEU A 90 9.29 -2.63 -7.12
CA LEU A 90 9.86 -1.88 -6.00
C LEU A 90 11.28 -1.40 -6.31
N ILE A 91 12.11 -2.24 -6.93
CA ILE A 91 13.47 -1.88 -7.36
C ILE A 91 13.43 -0.80 -8.44
N ALA A 92 12.61 -0.99 -9.48
CA ALA A 92 12.49 -0.02 -10.57
C ALA A 92 12.01 1.37 -10.10
N ASN A 93 11.33 1.45 -8.95
CA ASN A 93 10.82 2.70 -8.37
C ASN A 93 11.54 3.12 -7.08
N ARG A 94 12.63 2.44 -6.69
CA ARG A 94 13.30 2.59 -5.39
C ARG A 94 13.58 4.04 -5.04
N SER A 95 14.30 4.76 -5.90
CA SER A 95 14.69 6.15 -5.63
C SER A 95 13.49 7.09 -5.44
N LYS A 96 12.39 6.86 -6.17
CA LYS A 96 11.17 7.66 -6.05
C LYS A 96 10.42 7.35 -4.76
N LEU A 97 10.31 6.07 -4.40
CA LEU A 97 9.68 5.63 -3.16
C LEU A 97 10.43 6.14 -1.93
N LEU A 98 11.76 6.01 -1.90
CA LEU A 98 12.59 6.51 -0.80
C LEU A 98 12.46 8.03 -0.63
N ARG A 99 12.50 8.78 -1.75
CA ARG A 99 12.28 10.24 -1.73
C ARG A 99 10.87 10.61 -1.26
N PHE A 100 9.86 9.84 -1.63
CA PHE A 100 8.49 10.06 -1.15
C PHE A 100 8.43 9.87 0.37
N PHE A 101 8.91 8.73 0.88
CA PHE A 101 8.80 8.40 2.30
C PHE A 101 9.62 9.33 3.21
N SER A 102 10.72 9.91 2.74
CA SER A 102 11.46 10.92 3.51
C SER A 102 10.65 12.19 3.76
N GLY A 103 9.77 12.57 2.83
CA GLY A 103 8.88 13.73 2.96
C GLY A 103 7.51 13.40 3.57
N PHE A 104 7.18 12.12 3.71
CA PHE A 104 5.86 11.68 4.14
C PHE A 104 5.76 11.69 5.67
N LYS A 105 5.17 12.76 6.22
CA LYS A 105 4.96 12.96 7.67
C LYS A 105 3.48 13.03 8.02
N ILE A 106 3.07 12.51 9.16
CA ILE A 106 1.69 12.61 9.66
C ILE A 106 1.60 13.67 10.78
N ASP A 107 0.37 14.07 11.12
CA ASP A 107 0.15 14.95 12.27
C ASP A 107 0.39 14.18 13.58
N LYS A 108 0.79 14.91 14.64
CA LYS A 108 1.41 14.41 15.88
C LYS A 108 0.64 13.32 16.69
N GLY A 109 -0.56 12.92 16.30
CA GLY A 109 -1.40 11.97 17.05
C GLY A 109 -1.11 10.48 16.80
N GLU A 110 -0.49 10.12 15.67
CA GLU A 110 -0.21 8.73 15.26
C GLU A 110 1.31 8.45 15.09
N ASP A 111 2.15 9.34 15.63
CA ASP A 111 3.55 9.54 15.22
C ASP A 111 4.42 8.27 15.38
N GLU A 112 4.44 7.62 16.54
CA GLU A 112 5.44 6.58 16.81
C GLU A 112 5.27 5.29 16.00
N GLN A 113 4.07 4.70 15.98
CA GLN A 113 3.84 3.44 15.27
C GLN A 113 3.93 3.64 13.75
N PHE A 114 3.40 4.75 13.25
CA PHE A 114 3.46 5.07 11.83
C PHE A 114 4.89 5.30 11.38
N GLU A 115 5.68 6.08 12.12
CA GLU A 115 7.08 6.33 11.79
C GLU A 115 7.92 5.05 11.87
N ALA A 116 7.65 4.17 12.84
CA ALA A 116 8.29 2.85 12.92
C ALA A 116 7.96 1.96 11.71
N ASP A 117 6.68 1.87 11.33
CA ASP A 117 6.25 1.13 10.14
C ASP A 117 6.90 1.71 8.87
N LYS A 118 6.97 3.03 8.76
CA LYS A 118 7.57 3.73 7.62
C LYS A 118 9.07 3.48 7.54
N ALA A 119 9.77 3.54 8.68
CA ALA A 119 11.19 3.21 8.75
C ALA A 119 11.46 1.76 8.31
N GLN A 120 10.62 0.82 8.72
CA GLN A 120 10.73 -0.57 8.30
C GLN A 120 10.50 -0.74 6.79
N VAL A 121 9.48 -0.08 6.23
CA VAL A 121 9.22 -0.09 4.77
C VAL A 121 10.41 0.49 4.00
N VAL A 122 10.96 1.63 4.46
CA VAL A 122 12.13 2.29 3.85
C VAL A 122 13.34 1.36 3.87
N LYS A 123 13.62 0.74 5.01
CA LYS A 123 14.73 -0.21 5.17
C LYS A 123 14.60 -1.35 4.16
N VAL A 124 13.45 -2.03 4.15
CA VAL A 124 13.19 -3.15 3.23
C VAL A 124 13.42 -2.74 1.78
N ILE A 125 12.85 -1.62 1.34
CA ILE A 125 12.99 -1.16 -0.06
C ILE A 125 14.44 -0.81 -0.40
N SER A 126 15.19 -0.23 0.55
CA SER A 126 16.59 0.14 0.35
C SER A 126 17.50 -1.08 0.16
N GLU A 127 17.19 -2.17 0.86
CA GLU A 127 17.97 -3.42 0.92
C GLU A 127 17.56 -4.45 -0.16
N LEU A 128 16.54 -4.16 -0.98
CA LEU A 128 16.17 -5.09 -2.08
C LEU A 128 17.35 -5.29 -3.04
N GLU A 129 17.51 -6.51 -3.53
CA GLU A 129 18.49 -6.87 -4.55
C GLU A 129 17.76 -7.34 -5.84
N PRO A 130 18.33 -7.09 -7.03
CA PRO A 130 17.75 -7.52 -8.31
C PRO A 130 17.49 -9.02 -8.41
#